data_AF-A0A2D4L5E1-F1
#
_entry.id   AF-A0A2D4L5E1-F1
#
_cell.length_a   1.000
_cell.length_b   1.000
_cell.length_c   1.000
_cell.angle_alpha   90.00
_cell.angle_beta   90.00
_cell.angle_gamma   90.00
#
_symmetry.space_group_name_H-M   'P 1'
#
loop_
_entity.id
_entity.type
_entity.pdbx_description
1 polymer ?
#
loop_
_entity_poly.entity_id
_entity_poly.type
_entity_poly.pdbx_seq_one_letter_code
_entity_poly.pdbx_strand_id
1 'polypeptide(L)'
;LKLEQLQEMTGLSGTLLDLVTLWIRGLSMQIELGYSDSLFVFRWSRVNENLFATTGYPGKMISQLLIHHLGHPQPILIGSAPLGSGLTWHRTLPLCAMGGDHKVYFWVTEI
;
A
#
# COMPACT_ATOMS: atom_id res chain seq x y z
N LEU A 1 -18.06 0.16 -11.20
CA LEU A 1 -17.62 -1.02 -10.42
C LEU A 1 -16.25 -0.91 -9.77
N LYS A 2 -15.11 -0.76 -10.46
CA LYS A 2 -13.80 -0.70 -9.77
C LYS A 2 -13.53 0.63 -9.04
N LEU A 3 -13.97 1.77 -9.58
CA LEU A 3 -13.77 3.10 -8.95
C LEU A 3 -14.63 3.34 -7.69
N GLU A 4 -15.90 2.94 -7.73
CA GLU A 4 -16.87 3.28 -6.68
C GLU A 4 -16.50 2.65 -5.33
N GLN A 5 -15.98 1.41 -5.34
CA GLN A 5 -15.52 0.75 -4.10
C GLN A 5 -14.28 1.42 -3.50
N LEU A 6 -13.38 1.95 -4.33
CA LEU A 6 -12.19 2.69 -3.86
C LEU A 6 -12.56 4.07 -3.30
N GLN A 7 -13.58 4.69 -3.87
CA GLN A 7 -14.14 5.96 -3.42
C GLN A 7 -14.77 5.83 -2.03
N GLU A 8 -15.47 4.72 -1.79
CA GLU A 8 -16.08 4.39 -0.50
C GLU A 8 -15.04 4.01 0.58
N MET A 9 -13.94 3.33 0.20
CA MET A 9 -12.88 2.94 1.13
C MET A 9 -11.91 4.07 1.50
N THR A 10 -11.68 5.03 0.60
CA THR A 10 -10.70 6.10 0.83
C THR A 10 -11.33 7.38 1.40
N GLY A 11 -12.65 7.59 1.24
CA GLY A 11 -13.34 8.81 1.68
C GLY A 11 -12.88 10.07 0.94
N LEU A 12 -12.16 9.93 -0.18
CA LEU A 12 -11.57 11.03 -0.93
C LEU A 12 -12.58 11.57 -1.95
N SER A 13 -12.79 12.89 -1.98
CA SER A 13 -13.65 13.55 -2.97
C SER A 13 -12.85 14.21 -4.09
N GLY A 14 -13.45 14.23 -5.29
CA GLY A 14 -12.95 14.96 -6.46
C GLY A 14 -11.55 14.54 -6.92
N THR A 15 -10.63 15.51 -6.95
CA THR A 15 -9.31 15.41 -7.60
C THR A 15 -8.38 14.34 -7.03
N LEU A 16 -8.52 14.00 -5.74
CA LEU A 16 -7.73 12.93 -5.11
C LEU A 16 -8.14 11.54 -5.63
N LEU A 17 -9.42 11.36 -5.95
CA LEU A 17 -9.90 10.10 -6.50
C LEU A 17 -9.43 9.90 -7.95
N ASP A 18 -9.40 10.96 -8.75
CA ASP A 18 -8.90 10.91 -10.13
C ASP A 18 -7.41 10.56 -10.16
N LEU A 19 -6.62 11.10 -9.22
CA LEU A 19 -5.21 10.76 -9.04
C LEU A 19 -5.01 9.31 -8.56
N VAL A 20 -5.82 8.84 -7.60
CA VAL A 20 -5.84 7.43 -7.16
C VAL A 20 -6.27 6.50 -8.29
N THR A 21 -7.21 6.91 -9.13
CA THR A 21 -7.68 6.12 -10.27
C THR A 21 -6.60 6.01 -11.37
N LEU A 22 -5.91 7.11 -11.68
CA LEU A 22 -4.76 7.11 -12.58
C LEU A 22 -3.61 6.25 -12.04
N TRP A 23 -3.43 6.25 -10.73
CA TRP A 23 -2.44 5.43 -10.01
C TRP A 23 -2.79 3.93 -9.97
N ILE A 24 -4.07 3.56 -9.91
CA ILE A 24 -4.54 2.15 -10.00
C ILE A 24 -4.45 1.61 -11.42
N ARG A 25 -4.56 2.48 -12.44
CA ARG A 25 -4.45 2.12 -13.86
C ARG A 25 -3.02 1.93 -14.36
N GLY A 26 -2.02 1.88 -13.47
CA GLY A 26 -0.65 1.48 -13.82
C GLY A 26 0.23 2.59 -14.39
N LEU A 27 -0.16 3.85 -14.28
CA LEU A 27 0.80 4.95 -14.36
C LEU A 27 1.58 4.93 -13.03
N SER A 28 2.85 4.53 -13.10
CA SER A 28 3.82 4.65 -12.01
C SER A 28 4.05 6.13 -11.72
N MET A 29 3.08 6.78 -11.11
CA MET A 29 3.16 8.16 -10.71
C MET A 29 3.67 8.18 -9.28
N GLN A 30 4.93 8.59 -9.14
CA GLN A 30 5.54 8.97 -7.88
C GLN A 30 4.81 10.23 -7.38
N ILE A 31 3.64 10.06 -6.78
CA ILE A 31 2.95 11.17 -6.13
C ILE A 31 3.63 11.35 -4.76
N GLU A 32 4.58 12.26 -4.70
CA GLU A 32 4.88 12.95 -3.44
C GLU A 32 3.63 13.76 -3.11
N LEU A 33 2.70 13.17 -2.35
CA LEU A 33 1.64 13.94 -1.74
C LEU A 33 2.32 14.91 -0.78
N GLY A 34 2.43 16.16 -1.22
CA GLY A 34 2.94 17.29 -0.47
C GLY A 34 2.07 17.56 0.75
N TYR A 35 2.29 16.78 1.80
CA TYR A 35 2.16 17.20 3.18
C TYR A 35 3.40 16.66 3.87
N SER A 36 4.29 17.59 4.24
CA SER A 36 5.67 17.36 4.66
C SER A 36 5.86 16.07 5.48
N ASP A 37 6.78 15.22 5.02
CA ASP A 37 7.35 14.04 5.70
C ASP A 37 6.70 12.65 5.49
N SER A 38 5.68 12.47 4.62
CA SER A 38 5.04 11.14 4.46
C SER A 38 5.04 10.61 3.02
N LEU A 39 6.08 9.84 2.68
CA LEU A 39 6.10 9.05 1.43
C LEU A 39 5.16 7.84 1.58
N PHE A 40 3.99 7.91 0.95
CA PHE A 40 3.07 6.78 0.84
C PHE A 40 3.38 5.97 -0.41
N VAL A 41 3.87 4.74 -0.24
CA VAL A 41 4.12 3.81 -1.36
C VAL A 41 3.01 2.77 -1.37
N PHE A 42 2.51 2.41 -2.54
CA PHE A 42 1.69 1.21 -2.67
C PHE A 42 2.06 0.33 -3.85
N ARG A 43 1.75 -0.95 -3.67
CA ARG A 43 2.05 -2.02 -4.62
C ARG A 43 0.95 -3.07 -4.58
N TRP A 44 0.48 -3.44 -5.77
CA TRP A 44 -0.38 -4.61 -5.95
C TRP A 44 0.41 -5.90 -5.77
N SER A 45 -0.25 -6.91 -5.21
CA SER A 45 0.27 -8.28 -5.24
C SER A 45 0.31 -8.77 -6.69
N ARG A 46 1.40 -9.47 -7.03
CA ARG A 46 1.54 -10.11 -8.35
C ARG A 46 0.81 -11.44 -8.45
N VAL A 47 0.46 -12.03 -7.30
CA VAL A 47 -0.13 -13.36 -7.19
C VAL A 47 -1.66 -13.26 -7.05
N ASN A 48 -2.14 -12.21 -6.39
CA ASN A 48 -3.56 -12.00 -6.15
C ASN A 48 -3.97 -10.56 -6.51
N GLU A 49 -4.80 -10.42 -7.53
CA GLU A 49 -5.28 -9.11 -8.01
C GLU A 49 -6.19 -8.39 -7.02
N ASN A 50 -6.70 -9.10 -6.00
CA ASN A 50 -7.54 -8.52 -4.96
C ASN A 50 -6.72 -7.97 -3.78
N LEU A 51 -5.40 -8.20 -3.77
CA LEU A 51 -4.51 -7.73 -2.71
C LEU A 51 -3.65 -6.56 -3.14
N PHE A 52 -3.53 -5.61 -2.23
CA PHE A 52 -2.53 -4.56 -2.34
C PHE A 52 -1.97 -4.19 -0.97
N ALA A 53 -0.73 -3.71 -0.97
CA ALA A 53 -0.05 -3.20 0.21
C ALA A 53 0.15 -1.70 0.07
N THR A 54 -0.15 -0.96 1.13
CA THR A 54 0.27 0.43 1.32
C THR A 54 1.29 0.51 2.44
N THR A 55 2.25 1.40 2.31
CA THR A 55 3.13 1.80 3.42
C THR A 55 3.01 3.29 3.64
N GLY A 56 3.02 3.68 4.91
CA GLY A 56 3.01 5.07 5.35
C GLY A 56 3.89 5.26 6.58
N TYR A 57 4.14 6.51 6.94
CA TYR A 57 4.92 6.88 8.11
C TYR A 57 4.01 7.50 9.17
N PRO A 58 3.40 6.70 10.07
CA PRO A 58 2.62 7.27 11.18
C PRO A 58 3.49 8.04 12.20
N GLY A 59 4.82 8.00 12.07
CA GLY A 59 5.77 8.81 12.83
C GLY A 59 7.15 8.86 12.16
N LYS A 60 8.11 9.60 12.75
CA LYS A 60 9.43 9.85 12.12
C LYS A 60 10.31 8.60 11.96
N MET A 61 10.13 7.58 12.81
CA MET A 61 11.07 6.44 12.90
C MET A 61 10.43 5.08 12.58
N ILE A 62 9.11 5.02 12.39
CA ILE A 62 8.37 3.76 12.16
C ILE A 62 7.50 3.93 10.94
N SER A 63 7.66 3.00 10.00
CA SER A 63 6.79 2.84 8.85
C SER A 63 5.79 1.73 9.12
N GLN A 64 4.55 1.97 8.73
CA GLN A 64 3.46 1.02 8.87
C GLN A 64 3.11 0.45 7.51
N LEU A 65 3.05 -0.88 7.43
CA LEU A 65 2.53 -1.62 6.30
C LEU A 65 1.06 -1.96 6.56
N LEU A 66 0.21 -1.73 5.57
CA LEU A 66 -1.17 -2.19 5.59
C LEU A 66 -1.42 -3.01 4.34
N ILE A 67 -1.87 -4.25 4.51
CA ILE A 67 -2.31 -5.11 3.42
C ILE A 67 -3.83 -5.11 3.39
N HIS A 68 -4.38 -4.79 2.24
CA HIS A 68 -5.82 -4.68 2.01
C HIS A 68 -6.27 -5.73 1.03
N HIS A 69 -7.53 -6.14 1.19
CA HIS A 69 -8.24 -7.01 0.28
C HIS A 69 -9.48 -6.29 -0.27
N LEU A 70 -9.72 -6.31 -1.57
CA LEU A 70 -10.85 -5.59 -2.19
C LEU A 70 -12.23 -6.02 -1.66
N GLY A 71 -12.36 -7.25 -1.13
CA GLY A 71 -13.59 -7.73 -0.52
C GLY A 71 -13.82 -7.29 0.93
N HIS A 72 -12.87 -6.58 1.56
CA HIS A 72 -12.96 -6.16 2.96
C HIS A 72 -12.63 -4.67 3.12
N PRO A 73 -13.47 -3.89 3.83
CA PRO A 73 -13.19 -2.47 4.06
C PRO A 73 -12.02 -2.23 5.02
N GLN A 74 -11.67 -3.23 5.84
CA GLN A 74 -10.56 -3.16 6.78
C GLN A 74 -9.31 -3.87 6.23
N PRO A 75 -8.11 -3.39 6.56
CA PRO A 75 -6.87 -4.09 6.20
C PRO A 75 -6.85 -5.48 6.84
N ILE A 76 -6.50 -6.49 6.06
CA ILE A 76 -6.41 -7.88 6.51
C ILE A 76 -5.15 -8.13 7.34
N LEU A 77 -4.11 -7.30 7.15
CA LEU A 77 -2.86 -7.41 7.89
C LEU A 77 -2.25 -6.02 8.10
N ILE A 78 -1.75 -5.80 9.31
CA ILE A 78 -1.05 -4.58 9.71
C ILE A 78 0.34 -4.97 10.20
N GLY A 79 1.36 -4.42 9.55
CA GLY A 79 2.76 -4.60 9.90
C GLY A 79 3.42 -3.27 10.27
N SER A 80 4.54 -3.32 10.98
CA SER A 80 5.39 -2.16 11.20
C SER A 80 6.86 -2.52 11.07
N ALA A 81 7.65 -1.58 10.56
CA ALA A 81 9.09 -1.69 10.41
C ALA A 81 9.74 -0.35 10.78
N PRO A 82 10.83 -0.33 11.55
CA PRO A 82 11.63 0.88 11.76
C PRO A 82 12.23 1.36 10.44
N LEU A 83 12.04 2.65 10.12
CA LEU A 83 12.55 3.31 8.91
C LEU A 83 12.31 2.50 7.63
N GLY A 84 11.06 2.09 7.42
CA GLY A 84 10.64 1.24 6.32
C GLY A 84 10.79 1.92 4.96
N SER A 85 11.71 1.43 4.14
CA SER A 85 11.97 1.91 2.78
C SER A 85 11.83 0.77 1.77
N GLY A 86 11.11 1.06 0.68
CA GLY A 86 10.86 0.10 -0.38
C GLY A 86 9.81 -0.94 0.01
N LEU A 87 8.87 -1.20 -0.91
CA LEU A 87 7.80 -2.17 -0.76
C LEU A 87 7.75 -3.03 -2.03
N THR A 88 7.72 -4.35 -1.85
CA THR A 88 7.62 -5.28 -2.98
C THR A 88 6.83 -6.53 -2.62
N TRP A 89 6.26 -7.16 -3.64
CA TRP A 89 5.60 -8.45 -3.53
C TRP A 89 6.46 -9.51 -4.22
N HIS A 90 6.51 -10.69 -3.62
CA HIS A 90 7.11 -11.85 -4.27
C HIS A 90 6.33 -12.17 -5.56
N ARG A 91 7.02 -12.72 -6.56
CA ARG A 91 6.43 -12.94 -7.88
C ARG A 91 5.37 -14.04 -7.87
N THR A 92 5.58 -15.09 -7.08
CA THR A 92 4.78 -16.33 -7.10
C THR A 92 4.25 -16.74 -5.73
N LEU A 93 4.65 -16.05 -4.66
CA LEU A 93 4.22 -16.36 -3.30
C LEU A 93 3.41 -15.18 -2.78
N PRO A 94 2.39 -15.41 -1.94
CA PRO A 94 1.63 -14.35 -1.31
C PRO A 94 2.45 -13.75 -0.15
N LEU A 95 3.61 -13.20 -0.50
CA LEU A 95 4.62 -12.70 0.42
C LEU A 95 4.94 -11.25 0.05
N CYS A 96 4.80 -10.37 1.03
CA CYS A 96 5.18 -8.98 0.93
C CYS A 96 6.48 -8.74 1.68
N ALA A 97 7.39 -7.95 1.11
CA ALA A 97 8.67 -7.58 1.71
C ALA A 97 8.82 -6.06 1.79
N MET A 98 9.34 -5.59 2.92
CA MET A 98 9.72 -4.20 3.15
C MET A 98 11.14 -4.13 3.68
N GLY A 99 11.96 -3.23 3.16
CA GLY A 99 13.25 -2.91 3.76
C GLY A 99 13.04 -2.03 4.98
N GLY A 100 13.78 -2.25 6.06
CA GLY A 100 13.86 -1.36 7.21
C GLY A 100 15.31 -1.14 7.60
N ASP A 101 15.54 -0.54 8.77
CA ASP A 101 16.89 -0.28 9.26
C ASP A 101 17.66 -1.60 9.53
N HIS A 102 18.65 -1.88 8.68
CA HIS A 102 19.48 -3.09 8.70
C HIS A 102 18.73 -4.43 8.64
N LYS A 103 17.43 -4.43 8.33
CA LYS A 103 16.58 -5.63 8.33
C LYS A 103 15.60 -5.62 7.18
N VAL A 104 15.23 -6.81 6.70
CA VAL A 104 14.12 -6.99 5.76
C VAL A 104 12.98 -7.68 6.49
N TYR A 105 11.81 -7.09 6.41
CA TYR A 105 10.59 -7.60 7.02
C TYR A 105 9.75 -8.29 5.98
N PHE A 106 9.16 -9.41 6.37
CA PHE A 106 8.36 -10.27 5.51
C PHE A 106 6.98 -10.47 6.14
N TRP A 107 5.95 -10.32 5.33
CA TRP A 107 4.57 -10.62 5.71
C TRP A 107 3.99 -11.61 4.72
N VAL A 108 3.62 -12.78 5.23
CA VAL A 108 2.89 -13.78 4.47
C VAL A 108 1.42 -13.47 4.62
N THR A 109 0.70 -13.42 3.51
CA THR A 109 -0.76 -13.37 3.50
C THR A 109 -1.26 -14.78 3.20
N GLU A 110 -1.94 -15.39 4.15
CA GLU A 110 -2.65 -16.65 3.91
C GLU A 110 -3.94 -16.31 3.13
N ILE A 111 -4.02 -16.76 1.88
CA ILE A 111 -5.24 -16.71 1.06
C ILE A 111 -5.36 -18.04 0.33
#